data_AF-N9EGI9-F1
#
_entry.id   AF-N9EGI9-F1
#
_cell.length_a   1.000
_cell.length_b   1.000
_cell.length_c   1.000
_cell.angle_alpha   90.00
_cell.angle_beta   90.00
_cell.angle_gamma   90.00
#
_symmetry.space_group_name_H-M   'P 1'
#
loop_
_entity.id
_entity.type
_entity.pdbx_description
1 polymer ?
#
loop_
_entity_poly.entity_id
_entity_poly.type
_entity_poly.pdbx_seq_one_letter_code
_entity_poly.pdbx_strand_id
1 'polypeptide(L)'
;MKKILFLVLISCLTQVSALTPKSGKAPNYCEQIVYAHGILLKAQIECGYRKNNNKLISSSAQCVKDQLGEEYGKQVLNSGMKEFDRHVNKDGKESSCKYVLEKFPDYVWK
;
A
#
# COMPACT_ATOMS: atom_id res chain seq x y z
N MET A 1 -29.18 30.76 -32.14
CA MET A 1 -29.67 31.12 -30.79
C MET A 1 -29.71 29.87 -29.92
N LYS A 2 -29.00 29.92 -28.78
CA LYS A 2 -29.07 29.09 -27.55
C LYS A 2 -30.14 27.99 -27.47
N LYS A 3 -29.72 26.77 -27.07
CA LYS A 3 -30.24 25.98 -25.93
C LYS A 3 -29.10 25.08 -25.37
N ILE A 4 -28.50 25.43 -24.21
CA ILE A 4 -28.71 24.82 -22.87
C ILE A 4 -28.07 23.41 -22.79
N LEU A 5 -26.85 23.27 -22.25
CA LEU A 5 -26.51 23.04 -20.83
C LEU A 5 -27.09 21.71 -20.27
N PHE A 6 -26.26 20.67 -20.27
CA PHE A 6 -26.24 19.59 -19.26
C PHE A 6 -24.75 19.32 -18.98
N LEU A 7 -24.20 19.86 -17.89
CA LEU A 7 -24.17 19.29 -16.54
C LEU A 7 -23.39 17.96 -16.44
N VAL A 8 -22.18 18.11 -15.91
CA VAL A 8 -21.60 17.32 -14.81
C VAL A 8 -20.85 16.03 -15.17
N LEU A 9 -19.78 15.83 -14.39
CA LEU A 9 -19.00 14.61 -14.17
C LEU A 9 -18.04 14.22 -15.29
N ILE A 10 -16.81 14.77 -15.25
CA ILE A 10 -15.62 13.91 -15.07
C ILE A 10 -14.66 14.59 -14.09
N SER A 11 -15.11 14.74 -12.85
CA SER A 11 -14.22 14.74 -11.69
C SER A 11 -13.72 13.32 -11.49
N CYS A 12 -12.71 12.91 -12.24
CA CYS A 12 -11.95 11.72 -11.90
C CYS A 12 -10.47 12.03 -12.11
N LEU A 13 -9.99 12.99 -11.32
CA LEU A 13 -8.64 12.91 -10.79
C LEU A 13 -8.55 11.55 -10.12
N THR A 14 -7.98 10.58 -10.83
CA THR A 14 -7.53 9.32 -10.27
C THR A 14 -6.50 9.66 -9.21
N GLN A 15 -6.97 9.85 -7.98
CA GLN A 15 -6.14 9.97 -6.81
C GLN A 15 -5.47 8.62 -6.62
N VAL A 16 -4.37 8.40 -7.35
CA VAL A 16 -3.33 7.47 -6.93
C VAL A 16 -2.88 8.01 -5.58
N SER A 17 -3.49 7.55 -4.49
CA SER A 17 -3.05 7.94 -3.15
C SER A 17 -1.77 7.15 -2.86
N ALA A 18 -0.72 7.51 -3.59
CA ALA A 18 0.65 7.28 -3.15
C ALA A 18 0.74 7.70 -1.68
N LEU A 19 1.54 6.98 -0.88
CA LEU A 19 1.90 7.40 0.47
C LEU A 19 1.98 8.91 0.55
N THR A 20 1.05 9.55 1.26
CA THR A 20 1.11 10.98 1.55
C THR A 20 1.95 11.13 2.81
N PRO A 21 3.24 11.50 2.71
CA PRO A 21 4.12 11.46 3.85
C PRO A 21 3.77 12.63 4.77
N LYS A 22 3.91 12.46 6.08
CA LYS A 22 3.48 13.46 7.08
C LYS A 22 4.15 14.82 6.88
N SER A 23 5.32 14.84 6.24
CA SER A 23 6.12 16.03 5.98
C SER A 23 5.79 16.74 4.65
N GLY A 24 4.93 16.18 3.79
CA GLY A 24 4.69 16.69 2.43
C GLY A 24 5.89 16.52 1.47
N LYS A 25 6.94 15.83 1.90
CA LYS A 25 8.13 15.46 1.10
C LYS A 25 8.00 14.02 0.60
N ALA A 26 8.98 13.53 -0.15
CA ALA A 26 9.06 12.11 -0.50
C ALA A 26 9.13 11.22 0.77
N PRO A 27 8.58 9.99 0.74
CA PRO A 27 8.57 9.11 1.92
C PRO A 27 9.99 8.77 2.38
N ASN A 28 10.27 8.87 3.67
CA ASN A 28 11.55 8.45 4.24
C ASN A 28 11.67 6.91 4.26
N TYR A 29 12.86 6.40 4.58
CA TYR A 29 13.13 4.96 4.62
C TYR A 29 12.14 4.20 5.52
N CYS A 30 11.85 4.70 6.72
CA CYS A 30 10.94 4.04 7.64
C CYS A 30 9.49 4.06 7.15
N GLU A 31 9.04 5.15 6.53
CA GLU A 31 7.73 5.20 5.89
C GLU A 31 7.62 4.16 4.76
N GLN A 32 8.67 4.02 3.94
CA GLN A 32 8.72 3.03 2.85
C GLN A 32 8.68 1.59 3.37
N ILE A 33 9.48 1.26 4.39
CA ILE A 33 9.53 -0.08 4.97
C ILE A 33 8.19 -0.48 5.61
N VAL A 34 7.60 0.42 6.40
CA VAL A 34 6.31 0.14 7.07
C VAL A 34 5.18 0.03 6.04
N TYR A 35 5.19 0.85 5.00
CA TYR A 35 4.23 0.76 3.90
C TYR A 35 4.35 -0.54 3.11
N ALA A 36 5.56 -0.93 2.72
CA ALA A 36 5.82 -2.18 2.03
C ALA A 36 5.39 -3.38 2.88
N HIS A 37 5.63 -3.34 4.19
CA HIS A 37 5.13 -4.36 5.11
C HIS A 37 3.59 -4.43 5.10
N GLY A 38 2.89 -3.29 5.00
CA GLY A 38 1.43 -3.25 4.88
C GLY A 38 0.91 -3.94 3.62
N ILE A 39 1.52 -3.65 2.46
CA ILE A 39 1.17 -4.29 1.18
C ILE A 39 1.32 -5.81 1.30
N LEU A 40 2.49 -6.26 1.78
CA LEU A 40 2.83 -7.67 1.85
C LEU A 40 1.99 -8.42 2.90
N LEU A 41 1.66 -7.77 4.01
CA LEU A 41 0.76 -8.32 5.03
C LEU A 41 -0.65 -8.53 4.45
N LYS A 42 -1.19 -7.56 3.72
CA LYS A 42 -2.50 -7.70 3.08
C LYS A 42 -2.48 -8.79 2.01
N ALA A 43 -1.42 -8.87 1.20
CA ALA A 43 -1.24 -9.95 0.23
C ALA A 43 -1.17 -11.34 0.89
N GLN A 44 -0.50 -11.48 2.04
CA GLN A 44 -0.49 -12.74 2.80
C GLN A 44 -1.90 -13.20 3.17
N ILE A 45 -2.70 -12.28 3.72
CA ILE A 45 -4.08 -12.58 4.15
C ILE A 45 -4.95 -12.92 2.94
N GLU A 46 -4.92 -12.10 1.90
CA GLU A 46 -5.83 -12.25 0.76
C GLU A 46 -5.44 -13.41 -0.16
N CYS A 47 -4.14 -13.61 -0.41
CA CYS A 47 -3.64 -14.61 -1.35
C CYS A 47 -3.31 -15.95 -0.69
N GLY A 48 -3.36 -16.03 0.65
CA GLY A 48 -2.99 -17.23 1.40
C GLY A 48 -1.49 -17.51 1.41
N TYR A 49 -0.65 -16.48 1.29
CA TYR A 49 0.80 -16.63 1.31
C TYR A 49 1.34 -16.77 2.74
N ARG A 50 2.43 -17.54 2.85
CA ARG A 50 3.16 -17.73 4.09
C ARG A 50 4.22 -16.64 4.26
N LYS A 51 4.39 -16.19 5.51
CA LYS A 51 5.38 -15.20 5.93
C LYS A 51 6.72 -15.87 6.22
N ASN A 52 7.81 -15.40 5.63
CA ASN A 52 9.16 -15.89 5.96
C ASN A 52 10.20 -14.78 6.18
N ASN A 53 9.90 -13.52 5.82
CA ASN A 53 10.90 -12.47 5.92
C ASN A 53 10.86 -11.75 7.27
N ASN A 54 11.54 -12.35 8.25
CA ASN A 54 11.69 -11.79 9.59
C ASN A 54 12.38 -10.41 9.59
N LYS A 55 13.24 -10.14 8.60
CA LYS A 55 13.96 -8.87 8.45
C LYS A 55 13.01 -7.70 8.17
N LEU A 56 12.01 -7.88 7.31
CA LEU A 56 11.01 -6.84 7.04
C LEU A 56 10.18 -6.55 8.29
N ILE A 57 9.77 -7.60 9.01
CA ILE A 57 8.97 -7.46 10.23
C ILE A 57 9.76 -6.69 11.28
N SER A 58 10.99 -7.11 11.55
CA SER A 58 11.83 -6.47 12.57
C SER A 58 12.18 -5.04 12.19
N SER A 59 12.53 -4.79 10.92
CA SER A 59 12.82 -3.42 10.43
C SER A 59 11.59 -2.53 10.50
N SER A 60 10.41 -3.04 10.14
CA SER A 60 9.15 -2.32 10.25
C SER A 60 8.82 -2.00 11.72
N ALA A 61 8.93 -2.97 12.62
CA ALA A 61 8.70 -2.76 14.05
C ALA A 61 9.68 -1.74 14.65
N GLN A 62 10.96 -1.82 14.27
CA GLN A 62 11.97 -0.87 14.70
C GLN A 62 11.69 0.54 14.18
N CYS A 63 11.31 0.70 12.92
CA CYS A 63 10.93 1.99 12.35
C CYS A 63 9.73 2.64 13.06
N VAL A 64 8.72 1.83 13.42
CA VAL A 64 7.58 2.32 14.20
C VAL A 64 8.04 2.79 15.58
N LYS A 65 8.87 2.00 16.26
CA LYS A 65 9.37 2.32 17.60
C LYS A 65 10.27 3.55 17.64
N ASP A 66 11.24 3.63 16.73
CA ASP A 66 12.37 4.56 16.84
C ASP A 66 12.12 5.90 16.11
N GLN A 67 11.25 5.93 15.10
CA GLN A 67 11.11 7.11 14.23
C GLN A 67 9.67 7.58 14.01
N LEU A 68 8.73 6.66 13.74
CA LEU A 68 7.38 7.06 13.32
C LEU A 68 6.42 7.25 14.49
N GLY A 69 6.61 6.49 15.58
CA GLY A 69 5.63 6.34 16.64
C GLY A 69 4.47 5.42 16.23
N GLU A 70 3.76 4.87 17.23
CA GLU A 70 2.72 3.86 17.00
C GLU A 70 1.57 4.37 16.13
N GLU A 71 1.05 5.57 16.42
CA GLU A 71 -0.11 6.11 15.72
C GLU A 71 0.19 6.33 14.23
N TYR A 72 1.28 7.04 13.92
CA TYR A 72 1.64 7.33 12.54
C TYR A 72 2.13 6.07 11.82
N GLY A 73 2.91 5.22 12.50
CA GLY A 73 3.31 3.92 11.97
C GLY A 73 2.12 3.06 11.55
N LYS A 74 1.05 3.02 12.35
CA LYS A 74 -0.20 2.33 12.00
C LYS A 74 -0.88 2.94 10.78
N GLN A 75 -0.90 4.26 10.64
CA GLN A 75 -1.45 4.94 9.45
C GLN A 75 -0.68 4.57 8.19
N VAL A 76 0.65 4.55 8.26
CA VAL A 76 1.53 4.17 7.14
C VAL A 76 1.32 2.70 6.76
N LEU A 77 1.27 1.79 7.75
CA LEU A 77 0.99 0.37 7.52
C LEU A 77 -0.36 0.16 6.83
N ASN A 78 -1.41 0.81 7.35
CA ASN A 78 -2.76 0.74 6.77
C ASN A 78 -2.82 1.31 5.35
N SER A 79 -2.03 2.34 5.06
CA SER A 79 -1.92 2.90 3.71
C SER A 79 -1.34 1.87 2.74
N GLY A 80 -0.35 1.07 3.18
CA GLY A 80 0.19 -0.04 2.40
C GLY A 80 -0.85 -1.13 2.14
N MET A 81 -1.63 -1.50 3.15
CA MET A 81 -2.71 -2.48 2.98
C MET A 81 -3.75 -2.00 1.95
N LYS A 82 -4.16 -0.73 2.03
CA LYS A 82 -5.10 -0.12 1.08
C LYS A 82 -4.56 -0.05 -0.34
N GLU A 83 -3.23 0.09 -0.50
CA GLU A 83 -2.63 0.05 -1.83
C GLU A 83 -2.81 -1.32 -2.49
N PHE A 84 -2.63 -2.41 -1.72
CA PHE A 84 -2.92 -3.74 -2.24
C PHE A 84 -4.40 -3.87 -2.64
N ASP A 85 -5.33 -3.37 -1.83
CA ASP A 85 -6.77 -3.37 -2.17
C ASP A 85 -7.05 -2.60 -3.47
N ARG A 86 -6.35 -1.48 -3.71
CA ARG A 86 -6.47 -0.74 -4.98
C ARG A 86 -6.00 -1.55 -6.18
N HIS A 87 -4.89 -2.28 -6.06
CA HIS A 87 -4.45 -3.21 -7.10
C HIS A 87 -5.47 -4.31 -7.34
N VAL A 88 -6.02 -4.92 -6.28
CA VAL A 88 -7.06 -5.94 -6.42
C VAL A 88 -8.31 -5.39 -7.13
N ASN A 89 -8.75 -4.18 -6.79
CA ASN A 89 -9.90 -3.54 -7.43
C ASN A 89 -9.65 -3.17 -8.90
N LYS A 90 -8.41 -2.86 -9.26
CA LYS A 90 -8.04 -2.44 -10.62
C LYS A 90 -7.71 -3.62 -11.53
N ASP A 91 -6.87 -4.53 -11.04
CA ASP A 91 -6.19 -5.56 -11.84
C ASP A 91 -6.74 -6.98 -11.54
N GLY A 92 -7.60 -7.11 -10.52
CA GLY A 92 -8.15 -8.38 -10.06
C GLY A 92 -7.25 -9.09 -9.03
N LYS A 93 -7.88 -9.94 -8.21
CA LYS A 93 -7.19 -10.65 -7.11
C LYS A 93 -6.08 -11.57 -7.62
N GLU A 94 -6.33 -12.39 -8.62
CA GLU A 94 -5.35 -13.35 -9.15
C GLU A 94 -4.11 -12.65 -9.70
N SER A 95 -4.29 -11.63 -10.56
CA SER A 95 -3.20 -10.83 -11.12
C SER A 95 -2.38 -10.13 -10.04
N SER A 96 -3.06 -9.53 -9.05
CA SER A 96 -2.40 -8.81 -7.95
C SER A 96 -1.60 -9.76 -7.07
N CYS A 97 -2.15 -10.93 -6.75
CA CYS A 97 -1.47 -11.97 -6.00
C CYS A 97 -0.21 -12.46 -6.76
N LYS A 98 -0.35 -12.80 -8.05
CA LYS A 98 0.78 -13.20 -8.90
C LYS A 98 1.88 -12.14 -8.96
N TYR A 99 1.50 -10.87 -9.13
CA TYR A 99 2.45 -9.75 -9.13
C TYR A 99 3.28 -9.69 -7.84
N VAL A 100 2.65 -9.88 -6.67
CA VAL A 100 3.37 -9.84 -5.40
C VAL A 100 4.40 -10.98 -5.30
N LEU A 101 4.05 -12.21 -5.71
CA LEU A 101 5.01 -13.33 -5.73
C LEU A 101 6.19 -13.06 -6.66
N GLU A 102 5.94 -12.49 -7.84
CA GLU A 102 6.99 -12.22 -8.82
C GLU A 102 7.92 -11.08 -8.41
N LYS A 103 7.39 -10.03 -7.77
CA LYS A 103 8.16 -8.84 -7.39
C LYS A 103 8.78 -8.92 -6.01
N PHE A 104 8.23 -9.71 -5.11
CA PHE A 104 8.70 -9.82 -3.73
C PHE A 104 8.94 -11.28 -3.30
N PRO A 105 9.69 -12.09 -4.09
CA PRO A 105 9.88 -13.52 -3.82
C PRO A 105 10.60 -13.77 -2.49
N ASP A 106 11.42 -12.83 -2.02
CA ASP A 106 12.14 -12.95 -0.74
C ASP A 106 11.26 -12.65 0.47
N TYR A 107 10.03 -12.16 0.27
CA TYR A 107 9.16 -11.65 1.35
C TYR A 107 7.92 -12.51 1.58
N VAL A 108 7.40 -13.12 0.52
CA VAL A 108 6.22 -13.99 0.56
C VAL A 108 6.44 -15.23 -0.30
N TRP A 109 5.85 -16.34 0.09
CA TRP A 109 5.82 -17.58 -0.68
C TRP A 109 4.49 -18.31 -0.46
N LYS A 110 4.14 -19.25 -1.34
CA LYS A 110 2.87 -19.98 -1.28
C LYS A 110 2.94 -21.21 -0.38
#